data_AF-A0A183I337-F1
#
_entry.id   AF-A0A183I337-F1
#
_cell.length_a   1.000
_cell.length_b   1.000
_cell.length_c   1.000
_cell.angle_alpha   90.00
_cell.angle_beta   90.00
_cell.angle_gamma   90.00
#
_symmetry.space_group_name_H-M   'P 1'
#
loop_
_entity.id
_entity.type
_entity.pdbx_description
1 polymer ?
#
loop_
_entity_poly.entity_id
_entity_poly.type
_entity_poly.pdbx_seq_one_letter_code
_entity_poly.pdbx_strand_id
1 'polypeptide(L)'
;MQISIFSDENADRRQLGIAVLAETLIKANTKVASCIEYVLAWDMPIVQFGSGERKYKSMKSLCFFRRYTRFFGDHGCASPAICAYSLAKYR
;
A
#
# COMPACT_ATOMS: atom_id res chain seq x y z
N MET A 1 19.22 -5.11 -7.29
CA MET A 1 17.97 -4.38 -7.57
C MET A 1 18.21 -2.93 -7.19
N GLN A 2 18.56 -2.09 -8.16
CA GLN A 2 18.92 -0.69 -7.93
C GLN A 2 17.69 0.16 -8.23
N ILE A 3 17.07 0.71 -7.20
CA ILE A 3 15.94 1.63 -7.33
C ILE A 3 16.56 3.03 -7.44
N SER A 4 16.64 3.55 -8.66
CA SER A 4 17.03 4.94 -8.92
C SER A 4 15.81 5.84 -8.79
N ILE A 5 15.72 6.59 -7.69
CA ILE A 5 14.68 7.60 -7.48
C ILE A 5 15.24 8.93 -7.99
N PHE A 6 14.70 9.42 -9.10
CA PHE A 6 14.98 10.76 -9.61
C PHE A 6 14.18 11.78 -8.78
N SER A 7 14.87 12.62 -8.00
CA SER A 7 14.29 13.78 -7.31
C SER A 7 14.37 15.00 -8.22
N ASP A 8 13.24 15.38 -8.84
CA ASP A 8 13.07 16.62 -9.59
C ASP A 8 12.26 17.63 -8.75
N GLU A 9 12.78 18.85 -8.62
CA GLU A 9 12.37 19.92 -7.71
C GLU A 9 11.02 20.58 -8.06
N ASN A 10 10.32 20.11 -9.12
CA ASN A 10 9.00 20.56 -9.57
C ASN A 10 7.87 19.53 -9.32
N ALA A 11 7.94 18.82 -8.20
CA ALA A 11 7.16 17.61 -7.90
C ALA A 11 5.64 17.79 -7.76
N ASP A 12 5.10 19.02 -7.70
CA ASP A 12 3.78 19.28 -7.11
C ASP A 12 2.56 18.91 -7.98
N ARG A 13 2.78 18.40 -9.21
CA ARG A 13 1.67 17.98 -10.11
C ARG A 13 1.93 16.73 -10.94
N ARG A 14 3.05 16.02 -10.73
CA ARG A 14 3.34 14.82 -11.52
C ARG A 14 2.69 13.62 -10.86
N GLN A 15 1.71 13.04 -11.54
CA GLN A 15 1.19 11.74 -11.16
C GLN A 15 2.26 10.69 -11.44
N LEU A 16 2.72 10.01 -10.39
CA LEU A 16 3.71 8.94 -10.49
C LEU A 16 2.99 7.60 -10.45
N GLY A 17 3.43 6.68 -11.30
CA GLY A 17 3.00 5.28 -11.32
C GLY A 17 4.19 4.36 -11.14
N ILE A 18 3.95 3.17 -10.59
CA ILE A 18 4.97 2.13 -10.41
C ILE A 18 4.46 0.86 -11.09
N ALA A 19 5.35 0.19 -11.83
CA ALA A 19 5.12 -1.11 -12.41
C ALA A 19 6.08 -2.14 -11.79
N VAL A 20 5.58 -3.34 -11.52
CA VAL A 20 6.36 -4.46 -10.98
C VAL A 20 6.20 -5.65 -11.92
N LEU A 21 7.30 -6.24 -12.34
CA LEU A 21 7.37 -7.39 -13.25
C LEU A 21 8.22 -8.49 -12.61
N ALA A 22 7.75 -9.73 -12.67
CA ALA A 22 8.57 -10.90 -12.41
C ALA A 22 8.54 -11.82 -13.64
N GLU A 23 9.72 -12.23 -14.08
CA GLU A 23 9.92 -13.15 -15.19
C GLU A 23 10.44 -14.49 -14.66
N THR A 24 9.96 -15.58 -15.24
CA THR A 24 10.44 -16.93 -14.92
C THR A 24 10.61 -17.73 -16.20
N LEU A 25 11.72 -18.47 -16.30
CA LEU A 25 11.99 -19.35 -17.42
C LEU A 25 11.43 -20.74 -17.10
N ILE A 26 10.50 -21.19 -17.95
CA ILE A 26 9.87 -22.50 -17.81
C ILE A 26 10.54 -23.47 -18.79
N LYS A 27 11.07 -24.58 -18.26
CA LYS A 27 11.67 -25.63 -19.08
C LYS A 27 10.58 -26.44 -19.80
N ALA A 28 10.83 -26.83 -21.05
CA ALA A 28 9.92 -27.65 -21.81
C ALA A 28 9.53 -28.95 -21.06
N ASN A 29 8.27 -29.36 -21.20
CA ASN A 29 7.70 -30.56 -20.61
C ASN A 29 7.72 -30.60 -19.06
N THR A 30 7.82 -29.43 -18.40
CA THR A 30 7.64 -29.33 -16.95
C THR A 30 6.19 -29.02 -16.60
N LYS A 31 5.64 -29.74 -15.61
CA LYS A 31 4.39 -29.33 -14.94
C LYS A 31 4.76 -28.22 -13.95
N VAL A 32 4.53 -26.97 -14.33
CA VAL A 32 4.77 -25.82 -13.44
C VAL A 32 3.77 -25.89 -12.29
N ALA A 33 4.28 -26.16 -11.08
CA ALA A 33 3.50 -26.12 -9.85
C ALA A 33 3.69 -24.81 -9.07
N SER A 34 4.65 -23.95 -9.44
CA SER A 34 4.91 -22.68 -8.77
C SER A 34 4.25 -21.53 -9.52
N CYS A 35 3.18 -20.98 -8.95
CA CYS A 35 2.62 -19.71 -9.38
C CYS A 35 3.51 -18.55 -8.88
N ILE A 36 3.69 -17.53 -9.71
CA ILE A 36 4.21 -16.24 -9.22
C ILE A 36 3.06 -15.53 -8.50
N GLU A 37 3.35 -15.03 -7.31
CA GLU A 37 2.36 -14.40 -6.45
C GLU A 37 2.73 -12.94 -6.22
N TYR A 38 1.71 -12.09 -6.24
CA TYR A 38 1.83 -10.64 -6.06
C TYR A 38 0.89 -10.20 -4.95
N VAL A 39 1.28 -9.14 -4.24
CA VAL A 39 0.43 -8.48 -3.25
C VAL A 39 0.42 -6.99 -3.50
N LEU A 40 -0.78 -6.41 -3.47
CA LEU A 40 -1.01 -4.97 -3.42
C LEU A 40 -1.53 -4.61 -2.03
N ALA A 41 -0.78 -3.80 -1.30
CA ALA A 41 -1.21 -3.25 -0.01
C ALA A 41 -1.44 -1.74 -0.14
N TRP A 42 -2.49 -1.26 0.54
CA TRP A 42 -2.80 0.16 0.66
C TRP A 42 -2.76 0.57 2.12
N ASP A 43 -1.75 1.34 2.49
CA ASP A 43 -1.61 1.85 3.86
C ASP A 43 -2.14 3.29 3.95
N MET A 44 -3.38 3.40 4.40
CA MET A 44 -4.06 4.66 4.66
C MET A 44 -4.70 4.57 6.04
N PRO A 45 -3.92 4.73 7.13
CA PRO A 45 -4.31 4.28 8.47
C PRO A 45 -5.51 5.03 9.06
N ILE A 46 -5.79 6.24 8.58
CA ILE A 46 -6.84 7.12 9.12
C ILE A 46 -7.99 7.25 8.12
N VAL A 47 -9.22 7.11 8.60
CA VAL A 47 -10.44 7.48 7.89
C VAL A 47 -11.06 8.69 8.58
N GLN A 48 -11.37 9.72 7.80
CA GLN A 48 -12.03 10.92 8.27
C GLN A 48 -13.49 10.91 7.83
N PHE A 49 -14.41 11.07 8.78
CA PHE A 49 -15.81 11.31 8.45
C PHE A 49 -16.10 12.80 8.61
N GLY A 50 -16.73 13.38 7.59
CA GLY A 50 -17.27 14.73 7.69
C GLY A 50 -18.36 14.74 8.75
N SER A 51 -18.18 15.53 9.80
CA SER A 51 -19.29 15.82 10.70
C SER A 51 -20.24 16.74 9.94
N GLY A 52 -21.38 16.20 9.53
CA GLY A 52 -22.44 16.98 8.95
C GLY A 52 -23.04 17.87 10.03
N GLU A 53 -22.53 19.09 10.18
CA GLU A 53 -23.35 20.26 10.47
C GLU A 53 -22.58 21.57 10.33
N ARG A 54 -23.26 22.51 9.67
CA ARG A 54 -22.82 23.87 9.41
C ARG A 54 -22.90 24.67 10.72
N LYS A 55 -22.04 25.69 10.83
CA LYS A 55 -22.19 26.91 11.66
C LYS A 55 -21.53 27.00 13.04
N TYR A 56 -20.51 26.23 13.42
CA TYR A 56 -19.54 26.75 14.40
C TYR A 56 -18.12 26.34 14.02
N LYS A 57 -17.27 27.36 13.90
CA LYS A 57 -15.90 27.34 13.41
C LYS A 57 -14.98 26.69 14.46
N SER A 58 -15.12 25.37 14.67
CA SER A 58 -14.26 24.52 15.50
C SER A 58 -14.79 23.07 15.49
N MET A 59 -14.91 22.43 14.33
CA MET A 59 -15.32 21.02 14.27
C MET A 59 -14.12 20.16 13.88
N LYS A 60 -13.49 19.57 14.90
CA LYS A 60 -12.46 18.53 14.79
C LYS A 60 -13.04 17.39 13.97
N SER A 61 -12.58 17.21 12.72
CA SER A 61 -12.91 16.02 11.93
C SER A 61 -12.71 14.78 12.78
N LEU A 62 -13.71 13.91 12.85
CA LEU A 62 -13.60 12.69 13.63
C LEU A 62 -12.74 11.70 12.84
N CYS A 63 -11.47 11.60 13.24
CA CYS A 63 -10.48 10.68 12.67
C CYS A 63 -10.58 9.33 13.38
N PHE A 64 -10.75 8.26 12.61
CA PHE A 64 -10.73 6.89 13.11
C PHE A 64 -9.58 6.12 12.50
N PHE A 65 -8.91 5.30 13.31
CA PHE A 65 -7.93 4.36 12.80
C PHE A 65 -8.61 3.13 12.18
N ARG A 66 -8.09 2.69 11.04
CA ARG A 66 -8.53 1.45 10.40
C ARG A 66 -8.11 0.25 11.26
N ARG A 67 -8.92 -0.79 11.29
CA ARG A 67 -8.71 -1.96 12.18
C ARG A 67 -7.33 -2.61 12.06
N TYR A 68 -6.72 -2.61 10.87
CA TYR A 68 -5.41 -3.23 10.66
C TYR A 68 -4.28 -2.52 11.42
N THR A 69 -4.44 -1.25 11.79
CA THR A 69 -3.39 -0.49 12.51
C THR A 69 -3.11 -1.07 13.90
N ARG A 70 -4.04 -1.87 14.45
CA ARG A 70 -3.81 -2.63 15.69
C ARG A 70 -2.65 -3.63 15.58
N PHE A 71 -2.36 -4.12 14.38
CA PHE A 71 -1.34 -5.15 14.14
C PHE A 71 -0.09 -4.59 13.44
N PHE A 72 -0.25 -3.56 12.62
CA PHE A 72 0.84 -3.01 11.79
C PHE A 72 1.22 -1.56 12.14
N GLY A 73 0.53 -0.94 13.10
CA GLY A 73 0.75 0.46 13.48
C GLY A 73 -0.08 1.45 12.65
N ASP A 74 -0.07 2.71 13.08
CA ASP A 74 -0.84 3.82 12.50
C ASP A 74 0.03 4.91 11.83
N HIS A 75 1.33 4.65 11.68
CA HIS A 75 2.32 5.59 11.17
C HIS A 75 2.29 5.82 9.65
N GLY A 76 1.47 5.09 8.89
CA GLY A 76 1.42 5.23 7.43
C GLY A 76 2.63 4.65 6.68
N CYS A 77 3.40 3.77 7.33
CA CYS A 77 4.54 3.04 6.77
C CYS A 77 4.42 1.51 6.90
N ALA A 78 3.21 1.01 7.15
CA ALA A 78 2.89 -0.40 7.34
C ALA A 78 2.85 -1.20 6.03
N SER A 79 2.82 -0.56 4.85
CA SER A 79 2.65 -1.25 3.56
C SER A 79 3.65 -2.39 3.30
N PRO A 80 4.97 -2.29 3.61
CA PRO A 80 5.89 -3.41 3.40
C PRO A 80 5.62 -4.58 4.36
N ALA A 81 5.27 -4.28 5.61
CA ALA A 81 4.95 -5.30 6.61
C ALA A 81 3.64 -6.03 6.27
N ILE A 82 2.64 -5.31 5.77
CA ILE A 82 1.38 -5.89 5.27
C ILE A 82 1.68 -6.81 4.08
N CYS A 83 2.46 -6.36 3.09
CA CYS A 83 2.84 -7.19 1.94
C CYS A 83 3.57 -8.48 2.36
N ALA A 84 4.58 -8.36 3.24
CA ALA A 84 5.35 -9.51 3.73
C ALA A 84 4.46 -10.50 4.50
N TYR A 85 3.59 -10.00 5.36
CA TYR A 85 2.64 -10.84 6.10
C TYR A 85 1.68 -11.57 5.15
N SER A 86 1.10 -10.86 4.18
CA SER A 86 0.19 -11.44 3.19
C SER A 86 0.88 -12.52 2.34
N LEU A 87 2.09 -12.27 1.83
CA LEU A 87 2.84 -13.29 1.09
C LEU A 87 3.18 -14.52 1.94
N ALA A 88 3.38 -14.34 3.25
CA ALA A 88 3.64 -15.45 4.16
C ALA A 88 2.38 -16.25 4.57
N LYS A 89 1.18 -15.68 4.39
CA LYS A 89 -0.08 -16.17 5.00
C LYS A 89 -1.29 -16.20 4.06
N TYR A 90 -1.11 -16.12 2.75
CA TYR A 90 -2.23 -16.09 1.79
C TYR A 90 -2.91 -17.46 1.55
N ARG A 91 -2.25 -18.56 1.95
CA ARG A 91 -2.82 -19.92 1.99
C ARG A 91 -3.41 -20.24 3.36
#